data_AF-A0A6I5KYW3-F1
#
_entry.id   AF-A0A6I5KYW3-F1
#
_cell.length_a   1.000
_cell.length_b   1.000
_cell.length_c   1.000
_cell.angle_alpha   90.00
_cell.angle_beta   90.00
_cell.angle_gamma   90.00
#
_symmetry.space_group_name_H-M   'P 1'
#
loop_
_entity.id
_entity.type
_entity.pdbx_description
1 polymer ?
#
loop_
_entity_poly.entity_id
_entity_poly.type
_entity_poly.pdbx_seq_one_letter_code
_entity_poly.pdbx_strand_id
1 'polypeptide(L)'
;MNFTIIIAILAILGYIIPRLVKFGKPTPSKPKGEWHYRVRFAKLNKELYENAAEEERMELLYYFVQKIRKSDDYGITSLQEMPEPLKTFYFIDCLEKEVNNGGFLQFFTNSTGRYTKGTIESLDKIGASFNKSLLLSAVKILEKHNVSPESLRNLLDNHELHEILPIGELFQNEALVNDMYELDKQFYKSEEYLWKLSLTYFDENSHDLWPKLEVQ
;
A
#
# COMPACT_ATOMS: atom_id res chain seq x y z
N MET A 1 -17.72 27.76 39.67
CA MET A 1 -16.60 27.05 40.33
C MET A 1 -15.32 27.78 39.95
N ASN A 2 -14.62 28.38 40.92
CA ASN A 2 -13.46 29.23 40.62
C ASN A 2 -12.32 28.42 40.01
N PHE A 3 -11.74 28.89 38.91
CA PHE A 3 -10.58 28.27 38.25
C PHE A 3 -9.41 28.00 39.21
N THR A 4 -9.23 28.86 40.20
CA THR A 4 -8.26 28.71 41.30
C THR A 4 -8.50 27.45 42.14
N ILE A 5 -9.75 27.07 42.39
CA ILE A 5 -10.11 25.85 43.13
C ILE A 5 -9.78 24.61 42.28
N ILE A 6 -10.04 24.66 40.97
CA ILE A 6 -9.72 23.56 40.05
C ILE A 6 -8.20 23.34 39.96
N ILE A 7 -7.42 24.41 39.82
CA ILE A 7 -5.95 24.33 39.77
C ILE A 7 -5.39 23.79 41.10
N ALA A 8 -5.93 24.22 42.24
CA ALA A 8 -5.54 23.70 43.54
C ALA A 8 -5.85 22.21 43.68
N ILE A 9 -7.03 21.76 43.22
CA ILE A 9 -7.41 20.34 43.22
C ILE A 9 -6.47 19.53 42.31
N LEU A 10 -6.17 20.01 41.10
CA LEU A 10 -5.26 19.32 40.18
C LEU A 10 -3.83 19.23 40.72
N ALA A 11 -3.35 20.28 41.41
CA ALA A 11 -2.03 20.28 42.05
C ALA A 11 -1.97 19.28 43.21
N ILE A 12 -3.03 19.24 44.04
CA ILE A 12 -3.16 18.27 45.14
C ILE A 12 -3.22 16.84 44.59
N LEU A 13 -4.03 16.60 43.56
CA LEU A 13 -4.14 15.29 42.91
C LEU A 13 -2.81 14.88 42.27
N GLY A 14 -2.13 15.79 41.56
CA GLY A 14 -0.82 15.55 40.97
C GLY A 14 0.27 15.23 42.00
N TYR A 15 0.14 15.73 43.23
CA TYR A 15 1.04 15.42 44.34
C TYR A 15 0.69 14.11 45.06
N ILE A 16 -0.60 13.84 45.28
CA ILE A 16 -1.08 12.70 46.06
C ILE A 16 -1.10 11.41 45.22
N ILE A 17 -1.56 11.47 43.97
CA ILE A 17 -1.76 10.28 43.12
C ILE A 17 -0.45 9.49 42.92
N PRO A 18 0.72 10.09 42.62
CA PRO A 18 1.98 9.34 42.46
C PRO A 18 2.49 8.68 43.75
N ARG A 19 2.00 9.13 44.92
CA ARG A 19 2.37 8.55 46.23
C ARG A 19 1.42 7.43 46.66
N LEU A 20 0.16 7.50 46.25
CA LEU A 20 -0.84 6.46 46.54
C LEU A 20 -0.83 5.34 45.50
N VAL A 21 -0.44 5.64 44.27
CA VAL A 21 -0.40 4.69 43.15
C VAL A 21 1.06 4.44 42.78
N LYS A 22 1.53 3.19 42.97
CA LYS A 22 2.76 2.73 42.33
C LYS A 22 2.49 2.59 40.84
N PHE A 23 2.66 3.68 40.08
CA PHE A 23 2.77 3.57 38.64
C PHE A 23 3.95 2.64 38.36
N GLY A 24 3.66 1.46 37.80
CA GLY A 24 4.71 0.58 37.29
C GLY A 24 5.61 1.39 36.35
N LYS A 25 6.88 1.01 36.24
CA LYS A 25 7.78 1.66 35.28
C LYS A 25 7.07 1.69 33.92
N PRO A 26 6.92 2.85 33.26
CA PRO A 26 6.29 2.91 31.95
C PRO A 26 7.01 1.90 31.07
N THR A 27 6.25 0.98 30.48
CA THR A 27 6.82 0.00 29.58
C THR A 27 7.38 0.78 28.40
N PRO A 28 8.69 0.73 28.14
CA PRO A 28 9.26 1.48 27.01
C PRO A 28 8.57 1.00 25.74
N SER A 29 8.07 1.93 24.92
CA SER A 29 7.51 1.56 23.62
C SER A 29 8.59 0.83 22.82
N LYS A 30 8.23 -0.29 22.18
CA LYS A 30 9.15 -0.98 21.27
C LYS A 30 9.69 0.03 20.25
N PRO A 31 11.02 0.09 20.03
CA PRO A 31 11.59 0.99 19.03
C PRO A 31 10.95 0.68 17.68
N LYS A 32 10.43 1.71 17.02
CA LYS A 32 9.86 1.58 15.68
C LYS A 32 10.94 1.91 14.66
N GLY A 33 10.93 1.20 13.53
CA GLY A 33 11.88 1.42 12.44
C GLY A 33 11.66 2.75 11.71
N GLU A 34 12.64 3.16 10.90
CA GLU A 34 12.62 4.39 10.11
C GLU A 34 11.36 4.52 9.25
N TRP A 35 10.97 3.43 8.56
CA TRP A 35 9.77 3.39 7.73
C TRP A 35 8.51 3.85 8.47
N HIS A 36 8.34 3.46 9.74
CA HIS A 36 7.20 3.86 10.53
C HIS A 36 7.10 5.39 10.65
N TYR A 37 8.24 6.05 10.91
CA TYR A 37 8.28 7.49 11.07
C TYR A 37 8.08 8.21 9.73
N ARG A 38 8.69 7.72 8.65
CA ARG A 38 8.49 8.27 7.31
C ARG A 38 7.02 8.22 6.88
N VAL A 39 6.35 7.08 7.07
CA VAL A 39 4.91 6.96 6.78
C VAL A 39 4.07 7.84 7.71
N ARG A 40 4.29 7.77 9.02
CA ARG A 40 3.50 8.51 10.00
C ARG A 40 3.54 10.02 9.76
N PHE A 41 4.71 10.54 9.39
CA PHE A 41 4.94 11.96 9.18
C PHE A 41 4.96 12.36 7.71
N ALA A 42 4.55 11.47 6.80
CA ALA A 42 4.48 11.77 5.38
C ALA A 42 3.57 12.98 5.14
N LYS A 43 4.03 13.90 4.29
CA LYS A 43 3.30 15.08 3.84
C LYS A 43 3.40 15.12 2.33
N LEU A 44 2.30 15.48 1.70
CA LEU A 44 2.23 15.71 0.26
C LEU A 44 1.43 16.99 0.06
N ASN A 45 2.09 18.03 -0.44
CA ASN A 45 1.47 19.27 -0.87
C ASN A 45 2.18 19.76 -2.12
N LYS A 46 1.59 20.76 -2.77
CA LYS A 46 2.05 21.25 -4.07
C LYS A 46 3.49 21.76 -4.01
N GLU A 47 3.81 22.61 -3.04
CA GLU A 47 5.14 23.21 -2.89
C GLU A 47 6.23 22.14 -2.69
N LEU A 48 6.01 21.18 -1.79
CA LEU A 48 6.96 20.10 -1.54
C LEU A 48 7.19 19.25 -2.80
N TYR A 49 6.11 18.94 -3.52
CA TYR A 49 6.17 18.08 -4.69
C TYR A 49 6.82 18.77 -5.90
N GLU A 50 6.44 20.02 -6.20
CA GLU A 50 6.96 20.75 -7.35
C GLU A 50 8.46 21.07 -7.21
N ASN A 51 8.92 21.34 -5.97
CA ASN A 51 10.33 21.62 -5.68
C ASN A 51 11.22 20.37 -5.56
N ALA A 52 10.64 19.18 -5.50
CA ALA A 52 11.37 17.92 -5.35
C ALA A 52 11.91 17.41 -6.69
N ALA A 53 13.03 16.68 -6.63
CA ALA A 53 13.52 15.88 -7.75
C ALA A 53 12.57 14.72 -8.09
N GLU A 54 12.73 14.08 -9.25
CA GLU A 54 11.84 13.02 -9.73
C GLU A 54 11.77 11.83 -8.75
N GLU A 55 12.93 11.38 -8.25
CA GLU A 55 13.03 10.30 -7.27
C GLU A 55 12.40 10.69 -5.93
N GLU A 56 12.58 11.94 -5.51
CA GLU A 56 11.99 12.47 -4.28
C GLU A 56 10.46 12.58 -4.40
N ARG A 57 9.93 12.94 -5.58
CA ARG A 57 8.49 12.92 -5.85
C ARG A 57 7.92 11.51 -5.71
N MET A 58 8.61 10.50 -6.23
CA MET A 58 8.24 9.10 -6.05
C MET A 58 8.20 8.70 -4.56
N GLU A 59 9.20 9.11 -3.78
CA GLU A 59 9.21 8.86 -2.34
C GLU A 59 8.05 9.57 -1.62
N LEU A 60 7.78 10.82 -1.95
CA LEU A 60 6.66 11.60 -1.38
C LEU A 60 5.34 10.89 -1.64
N LEU A 61 5.08 10.48 -2.90
CA LEU A 61 3.88 9.73 -3.26
C LEU A 61 3.82 8.41 -2.50
N TYR A 62 4.89 7.62 -2.51
CA TYR A 62 4.97 6.34 -1.83
C TYR A 62 4.63 6.45 -0.33
N TYR A 63 5.34 7.30 0.42
CA TYR A 63 5.09 7.41 1.85
C TYR A 63 3.71 7.98 2.16
N PHE A 64 3.20 8.88 1.32
CA PHE A 64 1.88 9.46 1.50
C PHE A 64 0.75 8.46 1.23
N VAL A 65 0.82 7.66 0.16
CA VAL A 65 -0.18 6.60 -0.06
C VAL A 65 -0.13 5.54 1.04
N GLN A 66 1.06 5.19 1.54
CA GLN A 66 1.20 4.28 2.68
C GLN A 66 0.60 4.87 3.97
N LYS A 67 0.70 6.19 4.17
CA LYS A 67 0.07 6.90 5.30
C LYS A 67 -1.44 6.80 5.22
N ILE A 68 -2.01 7.02 4.04
CA ILE A 68 -3.45 6.85 3.79
C ILE A 68 -3.82 5.39 4.08
N ARG A 69 -3.14 4.41 3.47
CA ARG A 69 -3.45 2.99 3.68
C ARG A 69 -3.34 2.57 5.14
N LYS A 70 -2.43 3.16 5.91
CA LYS A 70 -2.28 2.87 7.35
C LYS A 70 -3.38 3.45 8.23
N SER A 71 -4.25 4.35 7.74
CA SER A 71 -5.32 4.95 8.55
C SER A 71 -6.39 3.96 8.99
N ASP A 72 -6.61 2.90 8.21
CA ASP A 72 -7.51 1.79 8.51
C ASP A 72 -6.79 0.42 8.46
N ASP A 73 -5.47 0.43 8.66
CA ASP A 73 -4.58 -0.74 8.60
C ASP A 73 -4.73 -1.59 7.33
N TYR A 74 -4.69 -0.93 6.17
CA TYR A 74 -4.86 -1.51 4.85
C TYR A 74 -6.26 -2.11 4.60
N GLY A 75 -7.27 -1.60 5.32
CA GLY A 75 -8.68 -1.89 5.11
C GLY A 75 -9.22 -1.37 3.78
N ILE A 76 -10.54 -1.48 3.57
CA ILE A 76 -11.18 -1.04 2.32
C ILE A 76 -11.44 0.48 2.30
N THR A 77 -11.66 1.10 3.46
CA THR A 77 -12.06 2.50 3.58
C THR A 77 -10.99 3.43 3.03
N SER A 78 -9.74 3.27 3.47
CA SER A 78 -8.64 4.12 3.01
C SER A 78 -8.31 3.89 1.54
N LEU A 79 -8.66 2.73 0.97
CA LEU A 79 -8.57 2.52 -0.47
C LEU A 79 -9.69 3.26 -1.19
N GLN A 80 -10.95 3.10 -0.77
CA GLN A 80 -12.10 3.72 -1.43
C GLN A 80 -11.99 5.25 -1.44
N GLU A 81 -11.62 5.83 -0.30
CA GLU A 81 -11.50 7.28 -0.10
C GLU A 81 -10.21 7.87 -0.70
N MET A 82 -9.24 7.03 -1.08
CA MET A 82 -8.00 7.52 -1.70
C MET A 82 -8.31 8.26 -3.01
N PRO A 83 -7.79 9.50 -3.19
CA PRO A 83 -7.92 10.23 -4.43
C PRO A 83 -7.38 9.46 -5.63
N GLU A 84 -8.03 9.60 -6.79
CA GLU A 84 -7.78 8.73 -7.94
C GLU A 84 -6.33 8.72 -8.46
N PRO A 85 -5.61 9.86 -8.57
CA PRO A 85 -4.20 9.85 -8.96
C PRO A 85 -3.32 9.05 -7.99
N LEU A 86 -3.58 9.19 -6.68
CA LEU A 86 -2.86 8.47 -5.63
C LEU A 86 -3.19 6.97 -5.61
N LYS A 87 -4.46 6.63 -5.87
CA LYS A 87 -4.93 5.25 -5.97
C LYS A 87 -4.31 4.54 -7.16
N THR A 88 -4.25 5.22 -8.30
CA THR A 88 -3.57 4.73 -9.49
C THR A 88 -2.10 4.49 -9.22
N PHE A 89 -1.40 5.46 -8.63
CA PHE A 89 -0.02 5.28 -8.18
C PHE A 89 0.16 4.07 -7.26
N TYR A 90 -0.70 3.92 -6.24
CA TYR A 90 -0.63 2.82 -5.29
C TYR A 90 -0.78 1.44 -5.94
N PHE A 91 -1.73 1.28 -6.87
CA PHE A 91 -1.92 0.00 -7.56
C PHE A 91 -0.75 -0.36 -8.47
N ILE A 92 -0.12 0.62 -9.12
CA ILE A 92 1.06 0.40 -9.96
C ILE A 92 2.29 0.09 -9.11
N ASP A 93 2.52 0.83 -8.02
CA ASP A 93 3.60 0.56 -7.07
C ASP A 93 3.49 -0.85 -6.46
N CYS A 94 2.28 -1.29 -6.12
CA CYS A 94 2.04 -2.67 -5.68
C CYS A 94 2.38 -3.70 -6.77
N LEU A 95 1.96 -3.46 -8.02
CA LEU A 95 2.29 -4.38 -9.12
C LEU A 95 3.80 -4.48 -9.33
N GLU A 96 4.49 -3.35 -9.47
CA GLU A 96 5.93 -3.32 -9.70
C GLU A 96 6.70 -4.01 -8.58
N LYS A 97 6.35 -3.75 -7.31
CA LYS A 97 7.03 -4.36 -6.18
C LYS A 97 6.88 -5.87 -6.14
N GLU A 98 5.67 -6.36 -6.34
CA GLU A 98 5.41 -7.79 -6.22
C GLU A 98 6.01 -8.56 -7.40
N VAL A 99 5.84 -8.05 -8.63
CA VAL A 99 6.35 -8.71 -9.83
C VAL A 99 7.88 -8.67 -9.84
N ASN A 100 8.53 -7.56 -9.48
CA ASN A 100 10.00 -7.52 -9.40
C ASN A 100 10.58 -8.36 -8.24
N ASN A 101 9.79 -8.64 -7.20
CA ASN A 101 10.26 -9.44 -6.05
C ASN A 101 10.02 -10.95 -6.25
N GLY A 102 8.90 -11.35 -6.85
CA GLY A 102 8.54 -12.76 -7.01
C GLY A 102 7.60 -13.09 -8.18
N GLY A 103 7.50 -12.20 -9.17
CA GLY A 103 6.70 -12.41 -10.37
C GLY A 103 5.19 -12.20 -10.18
N PHE A 104 4.42 -12.39 -11.25
CA PHE A 104 2.95 -12.30 -11.23
C PHE A 104 2.33 -13.27 -10.23
N LEU A 105 2.93 -14.45 -10.02
CA LEU A 105 2.41 -15.42 -9.06
C LEU A 105 2.43 -14.83 -7.64
N GLN A 106 3.52 -14.16 -7.26
CA GLN A 106 3.59 -13.46 -5.96
C GLN A 106 2.57 -12.31 -5.87
N PHE A 107 2.39 -11.54 -6.95
CA PHE A 107 1.34 -10.51 -6.99
C PHE A 107 -0.05 -11.10 -6.66
N PHE A 108 -0.40 -12.28 -7.19
CA PHE A 108 -1.70 -12.89 -6.92
C PHE A 108 -1.80 -13.56 -5.54
N THR A 109 -0.72 -14.18 -5.05
CA THR A 109 -0.74 -14.93 -3.77
C THR A 109 -0.51 -14.04 -2.56
N ASN A 110 -0.06 -12.81 -2.75
CA ASN A 110 -0.01 -11.80 -1.69
C ASN A 110 -1.34 -11.04 -1.59
N SER A 111 -1.51 -10.25 -0.54
CA SER A 111 -2.71 -9.43 -0.32
C SER A 111 -2.96 -8.43 -1.46
N THR A 112 -1.95 -8.11 -2.27
CA THR A 112 -2.02 -7.29 -3.48
C THR A 112 -2.86 -7.90 -4.59
N GLY A 113 -3.03 -9.23 -4.63
CA GLY A 113 -3.86 -9.91 -5.62
C GLY A 113 -5.32 -9.46 -5.59
N ARG A 114 -5.79 -8.97 -4.43
CA ARG A 114 -7.13 -8.37 -4.30
C ARG A 114 -7.34 -7.13 -5.15
N TYR A 115 -6.26 -6.47 -5.60
CA TYR A 115 -6.28 -5.25 -6.39
C TYR A 115 -6.24 -5.51 -7.91
N THR A 116 -6.18 -6.76 -8.37
CA THR A 116 -6.04 -7.12 -9.81
C THR A 116 -6.88 -6.26 -10.75
N LYS A 117 -8.19 -6.11 -10.48
CA LYS A 117 -9.09 -5.29 -11.31
C LYS A 117 -8.69 -3.81 -11.32
N GLY A 118 -8.44 -3.24 -10.13
CA GLY A 118 -7.99 -1.85 -10.00
C GLY A 118 -6.65 -1.61 -10.67
N THR A 119 -5.71 -2.56 -10.57
CA THR A 119 -4.42 -2.50 -11.27
C THR A 119 -4.58 -2.51 -12.79
N ILE A 120 -5.48 -3.33 -13.35
CA ILE A 120 -5.78 -3.33 -14.80
C ILE A 120 -6.34 -1.97 -15.25
N GLU A 121 -7.26 -1.40 -14.48
CA GLU A 121 -7.83 -0.07 -14.75
C GLU A 121 -6.78 1.04 -14.63
N SER A 122 -5.86 0.93 -13.66
CA SER A 122 -4.75 1.88 -13.49
C SER A 122 -3.72 1.79 -14.61
N LEU A 123 -3.36 0.59 -15.06
CA LEU A 123 -2.47 0.41 -16.22
C LEU A 123 -3.07 1.06 -17.48
N ASP A 124 -4.39 0.97 -17.65
CA ASP A 124 -5.10 1.65 -18.74
C ASP A 124 -4.99 3.18 -18.63
N LYS A 125 -5.21 3.74 -17.43
CA LYS A 125 -5.14 5.19 -17.17
C LYS A 125 -3.76 5.79 -17.44
N ILE A 126 -2.70 5.06 -17.09
CA ILE A 126 -1.32 5.52 -17.31
C ILE A 126 -0.81 5.20 -18.73
N GLY A 127 -1.64 4.60 -19.59
CA GLY A 127 -1.26 4.24 -20.95
C GLY A 127 -0.30 3.04 -21.07
N ALA A 128 -0.14 2.25 -20.01
CA ALA A 128 0.74 1.07 -19.97
C ALA A 128 0.07 -0.16 -20.60
N SER A 129 -0.19 -0.08 -21.90
CA SER A 129 -0.93 -1.07 -22.67
C SER A 129 -0.26 -2.45 -22.69
N PHE A 130 1.07 -2.51 -22.76
CA PHE A 130 1.82 -3.77 -22.79
C PHE A 130 1.72 -4.47 -21.44
N ASN A 131 2.00 -3.77 -20.33
CA ASN A 131 1.87 -4.34 -18.99
C ASN A 131 0.44 -4.71 -18.63
N LYS A 132 -0.55 -3.93 -19.10
CA LYS A 132 -1.97 -4.31 -19.01
C LYS A 132 -2.24 -5.66 -19.67
N SER A 133 -1.69 -5.87 -20.87
CA SER A 133 -1.84 -7.13 -21.60
C SER A 133 -1.17 -8.32 -20.90
N LEU A 134 -0.03 -8.09 -20.24
CA LEU A 134 0.66 -9.10 -19.45
C LEU A 134 -0.17 -9.51 -18.23
N LEU A 135 -0.68 -8.54 -17.46
CA LEU A 135 -1.50 -8.85 -16.28
C LEU A 135 -2.80 -9.58 -16.66
N LEU A 136 -3.45 -9.16 -17.76
CA LEU A 136 -4.62 -9.89 -18.30
C LEU A 136 -4.26 -11.31 -18.74
N SER A 137 -3.09 -11.51 -19.33
CA SER A 137 -2.61 -12.84 -19.72
C SER A 137 -2.30 -13.70 -18.49
N ALA A 138 -1.74 -13.11 -17.43
CA ALA A 138 -1.48 -13.81 -16.18
C ALA A 138 -2.79 -14.29 -15.52
N VAL A 139 -3.85 -13.47 -15.54
CA VAL A 139 -5.19 -13.88 -15.11
C VAL A 139 -5.69 -15.07 -15.94
N LYS A 140 -5.56 -15.04 -17.26
CA LYS A 140 -5.96 -16.17 -18.14
C LYS A 140 -5.15 -17.44 -17.87
N ILE A 141 -3.87 -17.33 -17.50
CA ILE A 141 -3.07 -18.50 -17.11
C ILE A 141 -3.62 -19.11 -15.82
N LEU A 142 -3.96 -18.30 -14.80
CA LEU A 142 -4.62 -18.83 -13.60
C LEU A 142 -5.90 -19.58 -13.98
N GLU A 143 -6.75 -18.98 -14.81
CA GLU A 143 -8.03 -19.56 -15.24
C GLU A 143 -7.83 -20.88 -15.99
N LYS A 144 -6.84 -20.95 -16.89
CA LYS A 144 -6.44 -22.19 -17.60
C LYS A 144 -6.10 -23.33 -16.64
N HIS A 145 -5.58 -23.00 -15.46
CA HIS A 145 -5.22 -23.94 -14.41
C HIS A 145 -6.27 -24.06 -13.29
N ASN A 146 -7.50 -23.59 -13.53
CA ASN A 146 -8.64 -23.64 -12.60
C ASN A 146 -8.40 -22.87 -11.29
N VAL A 147 -7.61 -21.80 -11.36
CA VAL A 147 -7.35 -20.87 -10.26
C VAL A 147 -7.87 -19.50 -10.67
N SER A 148 -8.34 -18.69 -9.73
CA SER A 148 -8.67 -17.29 -10.00
C SER A 148 -8.04 -16.37 -8.94
N PRO A 149 -7.83 -15.08 -9.24
CA PRO A 149 -7.42 -14.12 -8.21
C PRO A 149 -8.37 -14.10 -7.00
N GLU A 150 -9.66 -14.33 -7.23
CA GLU A 150 -10.65 -14.43 -6.17
C GLU A 150 -10.48 -15.69 -5.31
N SER A 151 -10.23 -16.85 -5.92
CA SER A 151 -10.02 -18.09 -5.15
C SER A 151 -8.75 -18.01 -4.30
N LEU A 152 -7.68 -17.39 -4.82
CA LEU A 152 -6.44 -17.15 -4.07
C LEU A 152 -6.64 -16.17 -2.92
N ARG A 153 -7.39 -15.09 -3.14
CA ARG A 153 -7.78 -14.16 -2.07
C ARG A 153 -8.62 -14.85 -1.00
N ASN A 154 -9.64 -15.63 -1.39
CA ASN A 154 -10.49 -16.34 -0.44
C ASN A 154 -9.67 -17.35 0.37
N LEU A 155 -8.60 -17.92 -0.21
CA LEU A 155 -7.66 -18.74 0.54
C LEU A 155 -6.97 -17.91 1.64
N LEU A 156 -6.48 -16.71 1.34
CA LEU A 156 -5.84 -15.83 2.34
C LEU A 156 -6.82 -15.33 3.42
N ASP A 157 -8.02 -14.92 3.02
CA ASP A 157 -8.98 -14.25 3.92
C ASP A 157 -9.64 -15.22 4.92
N ASN A 158 -9.72 -16.52 4.59
CA ASN A 158 -10.43 -17.52 5.41
C ASN A 158 -9.54 -18.32 6.37
N HIS A 159 -8.24 -18.01 6.46
CA HIS A 159 -7.31 -18.76 7.31
C HIS A 159 -6.83 -17.90 8.47
N GLU A 160 -6.50 -18.56 9.58
CA GLU A 160 -6.05 -17.88 10.79
C GLU A 160 -4.55 -17.53 10.73
N LEU A 161 -4.15 -16.52 11.51
CA LEU A 161 -2.74 -16.18 11.66
C LEU A 161 -1.96 -17.42 12.17
N HIS A 162 -0.86 -17.75 11.49
CA HIS A 162 0.01 -18.93 11.71
C HIS A 162 -0.47 -20.25 11.12
N GLU A 163 -1.57 -20.25 10.37
CA GLU A 163 -1.98 -21.42 9.58
C GLU A 163 -1.09 -21.61 8.35
N ILE A 164 -0.77 -22.87 8.01
CA ILE A 164 0.00 -23.20 6.81
C ILE A 164 -0.96 -23.26 5.64
N LEU A 165 -0.85 -22.27 4.74
CA LEU A 165 -1.65 -22.23 3.53
C LEU A 165 -1.12 -23.23 2.50
N PRO A 166 -2.00 -23.94 1.76
CA PRO A 166 -1.61 -24.82 0.67
C PRO A 166 -1.17 -24.05 -0.59
N ILE A 167 -0.69 -22.79 -0.45
CA ILE A 167 -0.13 -22.01 -1.55
C ILE A 167 1.01 -22.77 -2.22
N GLY A 168 1.78 -23.58 -1.47
CA GLY A 168 2.84 -24.42 -2.02
C GLY A 168 2.37 -25.41 -3.10
N GLU A 169 1.10 -25.83 -3.09
CA GLU A 169 0.54 -26.69 -4.14
C GLU A 169 0.45 -25.96 -5.49
N LEU A 170 0.19 -24.65 -5.46
CA LEU A 170 0.20 -23.80 -6.65
C LEU A 170 1.59 -23.76 -7.29
N PHE A 171 2.62 -23.65 -6.45
CA PHE A 171 4.03 -23.64 -6.88
C PHE A 171 4.54 -25.03 -7.31
N GLN A 172 3.83 -26.11 -7.00
CA GLN A 172 4.13 -27.46 -7.50
C GLN A 172 3.54 -27.72 -8.90
N ASN A 173 2.62 -26.87 -9.36
CA ASN A 173 2.10 -26.96 -10.72
C ASN A 173 3.12 -26.37 -11.71
N GLU A 174 4.05 -27.22 -12.16
CA GLU A 174 5.13 -26.83 -13.07
C GLU A 174 4.62 -26.14 -14.35
N ALA A 175 3.49 -26.58 -14.90
CA ALA A 175 2.91 -25.97 -16.09
C ALA A 175 2.46 -24.52 -15.83
N LEU A 176 1.76 -24.27 -14.71
CA LEU A 176 1.35 -22.92 -14.30
C LEU A 176 2.57 -22.05 -14.05
N VAL A 177 3.53 -22.55 -13.27
CA VAL A 177 4.74 -21.79 -12.89
C VAL A 177 5.56 -21.43 -14.13
N ASN A 178 5.72 -22.35 -15.08
CA ASN A 178 6.43 -22.09 -16.33
C ASN A 178 5.70 -21.05 -17.19
N ASP A 179 4.38 -21.19 -17.36
CA ASP A 179 3.58 -20.22 -18.13
C ASP A 179 3.67 -18.80 -17.50
N MET A 180 3.61 -18.70 -16.17
CA MET A 180 3.78 -17.43 -15.45
C MET A 180 5.19 -16.87 -15.60
N TYR A 181 6.22 -17.71 -15.52
CA TYR A 181 7.61 -17.30 -15.65
C TYR A 181 7.93 -16.69 -17.03
N GLU A 182 7.28 -17.19 -18.09
CA GLU A 182 7.39 -16.58 -19.42
C GLU A 182 6.79 -15.17 -19.49
N LEU A 183 5.74 -14.88 -18.72
CA LEU A 183 5.19 -13.52 -18.58
C LEU A 183 6.09 -12.63 -17.74
N ASP A 184 6.65 -13.14 -16.64
CA ASP A 184 7.58 -12.39 -15.79
C ASP A 184 8.79 -11.90 -16.60
N LYS A 185 9.36 -12.77 -17.45
CA LYS A 185 10.45 -12.39 -18.36
C LYS A 185 10.06 -11.30 -19.36
N GLN A 186 8.80 -11.25 -19.79
CA GLN A 186 8.32 -10.20 -20.67
C GLN A 186 8.13 -8.89 -19.90
N PHE A 187 7.64 -8.96 -18.66
CA PHE A 187 7.52 -7.81 -17.76
C PHE A 187 8.90 -7.17 -17.52
N TYR A 188 9.93 -7.96 -17.20
CA TYR A 188 11.28 -7.44 -16.96
C TYR A 188 11.96 -6.83 -18.19
N LYS A 189 11.47 -7.13 -19.39
CA LYS A 189 11.95 -6.57 -20.66
C LYS A 189 11.09 -5.41 -21.17
N SER A 190 10.00 -5.09 -20.46
CA SER A 190 9.11 -4.00 -20.82
C SER A 190 9.87 -2.67 -20.90
N GLU A 191 9.65 -1.93 -21.98
CA GLU A 191 10.12 -0.54 -22.13
C GLU A 191 9.13 0.49 -21.57
N GLU A 192 7.95 0.05 -21.13
CA GLU A 192 7.03 0.89 -20.35
C GLU A 192 7.56 1.04 -18.92
N TYR A 193 8.20 2.17 -18.65
CA TYR A 193 8.65 2.55 -17.31
C TYR A 193 7.44 2.95 -16.45
N LEU A 194 6.83 1.97 -15.79
CA LEU A 194 5.58 2.12 -15.05
C LEU A 194 5.64 3.23 -13.98
N TRP A 195 6.75 3.36 -13.26
CA TRP A 195 6.97 4.46 -12.31
C TRP A 195 6.86 5.84 -12.99
N LYS A 196 7.44 5.99 -14.19
CA LYS A 196 7.46 7.26 -14.94
C LYS A 196 6.08 7.59 -15.49
N LEU A 197 5.41 6.60 -16.06
CA LEU A 197 4.03 6.74 -16.54
C LEU A 197 3.08 7.09 -15.39
N SER A 198 3.26 6.48 -14.22
CA SER A 198 2.48 6.79 -13.01
C SER A 198 2.72 8.21 -12.52
N LEU A 199 3.98 8.68 -12.55
CA LEU A 199 4.32 10.05 -12.18
C LEU A 199 3.72 11.07 -13.16
N THR A 200 3.84 10.82 -14.46
CA THR A 200 3.21 11.67 -15.51
C THR A 200 1.70 11.74 -15.32
N TYR A 201 1.04 10.61 -15.10
CA TYR A 201 -0.40 10.59 -14.83
C TYR A 201 -0.77 11.38 -13.57
N PHE A 202 0.02 11.26 -12.49
CA PHE A 202 -0.20 12.03 -11.28
C PHE A 202 -0.07 13.54 -11.54
N ASP A 203 0.98 13.96 -12.25
CA ASP A 203 1.21 15.38 -12.59
C ASP A 203 0.03 15.97 -13.36
N GLU A 204 -0.45 15.26 -14.39
CA GLU A 204 -1.57 15.68 -15.23
C GLU A 204 -2.92 15.75 -14.50
N ASN A 205 -3.08 15.00 -13.40
CA ASN A 205 -4.38 14.81 -12.73
C ASN A 205 -4.41 15.30 -11.27
N SER A 206 -3.34 15.94 -10.78
CA SER A 206 -3.23 16.40 -9.38
C SER A 206 -3.74 17.82 -9.12
N HIS A 207 -4.12 18.57 -10.16
CA HIS A 207 -4.45 20.00 -10.02
C HIS A 207 -5.54 20.27 -8.95
N ASP A 208 -6.65 19.54 -9.03
CA ASP A 208 -7.79 19.66 -8.10
C ASP A 208 -7.58 18.90 -6.77
N LEU A 209 -6.46 18.17 -6.67
CA LEU A 209 -6.10 17.42 -5.48
C LEU A 209 -5.37 18.31 -4.46
N TRP A 210 -4.53 19.25 -4.92
CA TRP A 210 -3.70 20.06 -4.02
C TRP A 210 -4.48 20.78 -2.91
N PRO A 211 -5.60 21.48 -3.19
CA PRO A 211 -6.35 22.16 -2.14
C PRO A 211 -6.94 21.19 -1.10
N LYS A 212 -7.19 19.93 -1.48
CA LYS A 212 -7.76 18.90 -0.58
C LYS A 212 -6.69 18.31 0.35
N LEU A 213 -5.43 18.28 -0.10
CA LEU A 213 -4.32 17.76 0.68
C LEU A 213 -3.77 18.78 1.70
N GLU A 214 -3.94 20.08 1.45
CA GLU A 214 -3.50 21.14 2.36
C GLU A 214 -4.36 21.27 3.64
N VAL A 215 -5.56 20.69 3.63
CA VAL A 215 -6.54 20.78 4.75
C VAL A 215 -6.38 19.63 5.76
N GLN A 216 -5.53 18.62 5.48
CA GLN A 216 -5.31 17.41 6.30
C GLN A 216 -4.00 17.43 7.09
#